data_AF-I4F014-F1
#
_entry.id   AF-I4F014-F1
#
_cell.length_a   1.000
_cell.length_b   1.000
_cell.length_c   1.000
_cell.angle_alpha   90.00
_cell.angle_beta   90.00
_cell.angle_gamma   90.00
#
_symmetry.space_group_name_H-M   'P 1'
#
loop_
_entity.id
_entity.type
_entity.pdbx_description
1 polymer ?
#
loop_
_entity_poly.entity_id
_entity_poly.type
_entity_poly.pdbx_seq_one_letter_code
_entity_poly.pdbx_strand_id
1 'polypeptide(L)' 'MQITRVGGPEVMDVVDLPDPVPGDGEQLFDISSSGVDVAGTHHLLS' A
#
# COMPACT_ATOMS: atom_id res chain seq x y z
N MET A 1 -2.37 -1.33 -1.15
CA MET A 1 -0.89 -1.22 -1.20
C MET A 1 -0.31 -2.53 -0.71
N GLN A 2 0.70 -3.07 -1.39
CA GLN A 2 1.42 -4.28 -0.98
C GLN A 2 2.91 -3.95 -0.89
N ILE A 3 3.61 -4.52 0.09
CA ILE A 3 5.07 -4.46 0.20
C ILE A 3 5.60 -5.89 0.03
N THR A 4 6.35 -6.15 -1.03
CA THR A 4 6.93 -7.48 -1.34
C THR A 4 8.42 -7.56 -1.05
N ARG A 5 9.10 -6.40 -0.98
CA ARG A 5 10.53 -6.26 -0.69
C ARG A 5 10.77 -4.94 0.04
N VAL A 6 11.67 -4.97 1.01
CA VAL A 6 12.10 -3.76 1.74
C VAL A 6 13.21 -3.07 0.98
N GLY A 7 13.08 -1.75 0.80
CA GLY A 7 14.05 -0.89 0.13
C GLY A 7 13.38 0.41 -0.32
N GLY A 8 14.13 1.24 -1.03
CA GLY A 8 13.62 2.48 -1.61
C GLY A 8 12.93 2.26 -2.96
N PRO A 9 12.77 3.32 -3.77
CA PRO A 9 12.13 3.25 -5.08
C PRO A 9 12.77 2.23 -6.04
N GLU A 10 14.04 1.88 -5.85
CA GLU A 10 14.76 0.89 -6.65
C GLU A 10 14.19 -0.53 -6.56
N VAL A 11 13.33 -0.78 -5.58
CA VAL A 11 12.67 -2.08 -5.38
C VAL A 11 11.14 -2.04 -5.47
N MET A 12 10.55 -0.88 -5.79
CA MET A 12 9.10 -0.69 -5.88
C MET A 12 8.56 -1.00 -7.27
N ASP A 13 7.46 -1.75 -7.31
CA ASP A 13 6.76 -2.11 -8.54
C ASP A 13 5.35 -1.52 -8.55
N VAL A 14 4.96 -0.91 -9.67
CA VAL A 14 3.57 -0.52 -9.91
C VAL A 14 2.83 -1.75 -10.44
N VAL A 15 1.88 -2.24 -9.66
CA VAL A 15 1.10 -3.43 -9.98
C VAL A 15 -0.40 -3.15 -9.83
N ASP A 16 -1.18 -3.78 -10.70
CA ASP A 16 -2.63 -3.78 -10.57
C ASP A 16 -3.08 -4.78 -9.50
N LEU A 17 -4.04 -4.37 -8.68
CA LEU A 17 -4.72 -5.21 -7.70
C LEU A 17 -6.23 -5.13 -7.96
N PRO A 18 -6.99 -6.20 -7.68
CA PRO A 18 -8.44 -6.11 -7.73
C PRO A 18 -8.98 -5.13 -6.69
N ASP A 19 -10.13 -4.53 -6.98
CA ASP A 19 -10.83 -3.67 -6.01
C ASP A 19 -11.20 -4.48 -4.75
N PRO A 20 -10.97 -3.92 -3.54
CA PRO A 20 -11.34 -4.61 -2.31
C PRO A 20 -12.86 -4.61 -2.11
N VAL A 21 -13.37 -5.68 -1.50
CA VAL A 21 -14.79 -5.79 -1.12
C VAL A 21 -14.90 -5.54 0.39
N PRO A 22 -15.67 -4.52 0.84
CA PRO A 22 -15.82 -4.23 2.27
C PRO A 22 -16.63 -5.34 2.96
N GLY A 23 -16.19 -5.74 4.15
CA GLY A 23 -16.94 -6.60 5.05
C GLY A 23 -18.02 -5.87 5.85
N ASP A 24 -18.69 -6.60 6.74
CA ASP A 24 -19.74 -6.04 7.59
C ASP A 24 -19.21 -4.90 8.49
N GLY A 25 -19.77 -3.70 8.32
CA GLY A 25 -19.38 -2.51 9.08
C GLY A 25 -18.17 -1.77 8.52
N GLU A 26 -17.56 -2.23 7.43
CA GLU A 26 -16.46 -1.53 6.75
C GLU A 26 -16.97 -0.55 5.69
N GLN A 27 -16.13 0.42 5.32
CA GLN A 27 -16.39 1.38 4.26
C GLN A 27 -15.27 1.36 3.24
N LEU A 28 -15.64 1.44 1.96
CA LEU A 28 -14.71 1.57 0.85
C LEU A 28 -14.58 3.04 0.46
N PHE A 29 -13.34 3.50 0.24
CA PHE A 29 -13.03 4.88 -0.11
C PHE A 29 -12.20 4.96 -1.39
N ASP A 30 -12.58 5.87 -2.28
CA ASP A 30 -11.74 6.28 -3.39
C ASP A 30 -10.72 7.32 -2.93
N ILE A 31 -9.44 6.98 -3.03
CA ILE A 31 -8.35 7.89 -2.66
C ILE A 31 -7.95 8.76 -3.87
N SER A 32 -7.84 10.07 -3.68
CA SER A 32 -7.36 11.00 -4.72
C SER A 32 -5.85 11.26 -4.64
N SER A 33 -5.23 10.97 -3.49
CA SER A 33 -3.79 11.14 -3.26
C SER A 33 -3.27 10.22 -2.16
N SER A 34 -1.96 9.95 -2.19
CA SER A 34 -1.22 9.23 -1.16
C SER A 34 0.16 9.87 -0.98
N GLY A 35 0.69 9.83 0.25
CA GLY A 35 1.96 10.45 0.62
C GLY A 35 3.05 9.42 0.95
N VAL A 36 4.31 9.86 0.94
CA VAL A 36 5.47 9.06 1.33
C VAL A 36 6.11 9.71 2.56
N ASP A 37 6.44 8.92 3.57
CA ASP A 37 7.13 9.38 4.78
C ASP A 37 8.23 8.40 5.23
N VAL A 38 9.12 8.86 6.12
CA VAL A 38 10.30 8.11 6.58
C VAL A 38 9.94 6.88 7.42
N ALA A 39 8.81 6.88 8.12
CA ALA A 39 8.38 5.69 8.85
C ALA A 39 8.07 4.54 7.89
N GLY A 40 7.54 4.85 6.70
CA GLY A 40 7.27 3.88 5.64
C GLY A 40 8.52 3.16 5.11
N THR A 41 9.72 3.77 5.19
CA THR A 41 10.97 3.16 4.69
C THR A 41 11.58 2.14 5.65
N HIS A 42 11.14 2.14 6.92
CA HIS A 42 11.64 1.23 7.97
C HIS A 42 10.67 0.08 8.26
N HIS A 43 9.68 -0.14 7.40
CA HIS A 43 8.74 -1.24 7.51
C HIS A 43 9.44 -2.60 7.31
N LEU A 44 9.03 -3.60 8.09
CA LEU A 44 9.52 -4.98 7.98
C LEU A 44 8.43 -5.84 7.34
N LEU A 45 8.83 -6.76 6.45
CA LEU A 45 7.91 -7.77 5.93
C LEU A 45 7.46 -8.67 7.08
N SER A 46 6.14 -8.77 7.27
CA SER A 46 5.49 -9.71 8.20
C SER A 46 4.95 -10.93 7.46
#